data_AF-A0A2E0HLW1-F1
#
_entry.id   AF-A0A2E0HLW1-F1
#
_cell.length_a   1.000
_cell.length_b   1.000
_cell.length_c   1.000
_cell.angle_alpha   90.00
_cell.angle_beta   90.00
_cell.angle_gamma   90.00
#
_symmetry.space_group_name_H-M   'P 1'
#
loop_
_entity.id
_entity.type
_entity.pdbx_description
1 polymer ?
#
loop_
_entity_poly.entity_id
_entity_poly.type
_entity_poly.pdbx_seq_one_letter_code
_entity_poly.pdbx_strand_id
1 'polypeptide(L)'
;MPLYSDNRNRSNVNAILNAREQADFRRNENLVTLHNQLFSAYSQRLQFIDTYRRLKKEVIPSLAKALSLTKDAYDRGRLKYQDWIAAQQELLGAKQQLIDAASATLINQALIEQLTAEPLTD
;
A
#
# COMPACT_ATOMS: atom_id res chain seq x y z
N MET A 1 17.67 -23.38 -58.58
CA MET A 1 16.41 -22.93 -57.96
C MET A 1 15.84 -24.05 -57.10
N PRO A 2 15.79 -23.94 -55.76
CA PRO A 2 15.34 -25.04 -54.91
C PRO A 2 13.81 -25.12 -54.86
N LEU A 3 13.26 -26.31 -55.11
CA LEU A 3 11.82 -26.60 -55.28
C LEU A 3 10.98 -26.71 -53.98
N TYR A 4 11.46 -26.17 -52.85
CA TYR A 4 10.76 -26.25 -51.54
C TYR A 4 10.88 -24.96 -50.71
N SER A 5 11.00 -23.80 -51.36
CA SER A 5 11.06 -22.49 -50.69
C SER A 5 9.69 -21.96 -50.29
N ASP A 6 8.63 -22.27 -51.04
CA ASP A 6 7.28 -21.74 -50.81
C ASP A 6 6.68 -22.21 -49.47
N ASN A 7 6.82 -23.50 -49.13
CA ASN A 7 6.34 -24.04 -47.85
C ASN A 7 7.12 -23.48 -46.64
N ARG A 8 8.44 -23.24 -46.78
CA ARG A 8 9.28 -22.65 -45.72
C ARG A 8 8.99 -21.17 -45.50
N ASN A 9 8.72 -20.41 -46.57
CA ASN A 9 8.32 -19.02 -46.46
C ASN A 9 6.96 -18.88 -45.76
N ARG A 10 5.98 -19.74 -46.09
CA ARG A 10 4.68 -19.77 -45.39
C ARG A 10 4.82 -20.13 -43.90
N SER A 11 5.62 -21.14 -43.56
CA SER A 11 5.90 -21.46 -42.16
C SER A 11 6.62 -20.34 -41.41
N ASN A 12 7.57 -19.65 -42.05
CA ASN A 12 8.27 -18.51 -41.45
C ASN A 12 7.32 -17.31 -41.22
N VAL A 13 6.45 -17.01 -42.19
CA VAL A 13 5.42 -15.97 -42.03
C VAL A 13 4.46 -16.34 -40.91
N ASN A 14 3.99 -17.58 -40.84
CA ASN A 14 3.13 -18.05 -39.75
C ASN A 14 3.84 -17.97 -38.38
N ALA A 15 5.13 -18.28 -38.31
CA ALA A 15 5.91 -18.16 -37.08
C ALA A 15 6.05 -16.70 -36.63
N ILE A 16 6.29 -15.77 -37.56
CA ILE A 16 6.35 -14.32 -37.28
C ILE A 16 4.99 -13.79 -36.82
N LEU A 17 3.89 -14.20 -37.47
CA LEU A 17 2.54 -13.81 -37.07
C LEU A 17 2.18 -14.31 -35.68
N ASN A 18 2.48 -15.58 -35.37
CA ASN A 18 2.27 -16.15 -34.04
C ASN A 18 3.13 -15.45 -32.98
N ALA A 19 4.38 -15.11 -33.28
CA ALA A 19 5.26 -14.38 -32.36
C ALA A 19 4.73 -12.97 -32.08
N ARG A 20 4.16 -12.30 -33.09
CA ARG A 20 3.49 -11.00 -32.92
C ARG A 20 2.24 -11.13 -32.04
N GLU A 21 1.39 -12.10 -32.33
CA GLU A 21 0.16 -12.33 -31.56
C GLU A 21 0.49 -12.64 -30.09
N GLN A 22 1.49 -13.47 -29.83
CA GLN A 22 1.99 -13.71 -28.47
C GLN A 22 2.53 -12.43 -27.80
N ALA A 23 3.21 -11.56 -28.54
CA ALA A 23 3.69 -10.29 -28.00
C ALA A 23 2.52 -9.34 -27.66
N ASP A 24 1.49 -9.29 -28.50
CA ASP A 24 0.28 -8.48 -28.27
C ASP A 24 -0.52 -9.00 -27.06
N PHE A 25 -0.66 -10.32 -26.91
CA PHE A 25 -1.27 -10.93 -25.72
C PHE A 25 -0.48 -10.60 -24.44
N ARG A 26 0.84 -10.79 -24.45
CA ARG A 26 1.71 -10.45 -23.31
C ARG A 26 1.61 -8.97 -22.94
N ARG A 27 1.51 -8.09 -23.94
CA ARG A 27 1.33 -6.65 -23.70
C ARG A 27 0.01 -6.37 -22.98
N ASN A 28 -1.09 -6.98 -23.43
CA ASN A 28 -2.40 -6.80 -22.80
C ASN A 28 -2.43 -7.35 -21.36
N GLU A 29 -1.85 -8.52 -21.12
CA GLU A 29 -1.70 -9.11 -19.78
C GLU A 29 -0.88 -8.19 -18.85
N ASN A 30 0.21 -7.63 -19.35
CA ASN A 30 1.04 -6.68 -18.61
C ASN A 30 0.27 -5.40 -18.27
N LEU A 31 -0.53 -4.86 -19.20
CA LEU A 31 -1.33 -3.66 -18.96
C LEU A 31 -2.41 -3.88 -17.89
N VAL A 32 -3.10 -5.02 -17.93
CA VAL A 32 -4.09 -5.37 -16.90
C VAL A 32 -3.43 -5.52 -15.54
N THR A 33 -2.27 -6.19 -15.49
CA THR A 33 -1.48 -6.33 -14.25
C THR A 33 -1.07 -4.97 -13.70
N LEU A 34 -0.54 -4.08 -14.56
CA LEU A 34 -0.13 -2.74 -14.17
C LEU A 34 -1.29 -1.93 -13.61
N HIS A 35 -2.46 -1.99 -14.26
CA HIS A 35 -3.66 -1.28 -13.80
C HIS A 35 -4.12 -1.77 -12.43
N ASN A 36 -4.13 -3.09 -12.21
CA ASN A 36 -4.49 -3.67 -10.93
C ASN A 36 -3.52 -3.26 -9.82
N GLN A 37 -2.21 -3.27 -10.11
CA GLN A 37 -1.18 -2.83 -9.15
C GLN A 37 -1.35 -1.35 -8.78
N LEU A 38 -1.57 -0.49 -9.78
CA LEU A 38 -1.76 0.95 -9.57
C LEU A 38 -3.02 1.24 -8.75
N PHE A 39 -4.14 0.59 -9.10
CA PHE A 39 -5.40 0.73 -8.38
C PHE A 39 -5.27 0.29 -6.92
N SER A 40 -4.59 -0.83 -6.68
CA SER A 40 -4.31 -1.34 -5.33
C SER A 40 -3.47 -0.36 -4.52
N ALA A 41 -2.33 0.10 -5.07
CA ALA A 41 -1.44 1.05 -4.41
C ALA A 41 -2.16 2.36 -4.06
N TYR A 42 -2.95 2.89 -5.00
CA TYR A 42 -3.74 4.10 -4.78
C TYR A 42 -4.80 3.93 -3.67
N SER A 43 -5.56 2.83 -3.73
CA SER A 43 -6.60 2.53 -2.73
C SER A 43 -6.01 2.35 -1.34
N GLN A 44 -4.88 1.63 -1.23
CA GLN A 44 -4.16 1.46 0.03
C GLN A 44 -3.63 2.80 0.56
N ARG A 45 -3.04 3.65 -0.29
CA ARG A 45 -2.57 4.99 0.12
C ARG A 45 -3.70 5.80 0.75
N LEU A 46 -4.87 5.85 0.11
CA LEU A 46 -6.03 6.59 0.64
C LEU A 46 -6.47 6.06 2.01
N GLN A 47 -6.52 4.73 2.16
CA GLN A 47 -6.87 4.09 3.44
C GLN A 47 -5.87 4.44 4.55
N PHE A 48 -4.57 4.43 4.26
CA PHE A 48 -3.54 4.77 5.25
C PHE A 48 -3.51 6.26 5.58
N ILE A 49 -3.81 7.15 4.62
CA ILE A 49 -3.98 8.58 4.90
C ILE A 49 -5.14 8.81 5.87
N ASP A 50 -6.29 8.17 5.64
CA ASP A 50 -7.44 8.29 6.54
C ASP A 50 -7.12 7.73 7.93
N THR A 51 -6.47 6.56 7.99
CA THR A 51 -6.03 5.94 9.24
C THR A 51 -5.08 6.86 10.01
N TYR A 52 -4.07 7.44 9.34
CA TYR A 52 -3.15 8.41 9.93
C TYR A 52 -3.90 9.63 10.49
N ARG A 53 -4.86 10.16 9.74
CA ARG A 53 -5.65 11.34 10.16
C ARG A 53 -6.47 11.03 11.41
N ARG A 54 -7.18 9.90 11.46
CA ARG A 54 -7.96 9.48 12.64
C ARG A 54 -7.07 9.25 13.86
N LEU A 55 -5.95 8.53 13.69
CA LEU A 55 -5.00 8.30 14.78
C LEU A 55 -4.48 9.62 15.36
N LYS A 56 -4.08 10.55 14.50
CA LYS A 56 -3.51 11.85 14.90
C LYS A 56 -4.53 12.78 15.56
N LYS A 57 -5.75 12.87 15.00
CA LYS A 57 -6.74 13.88 15.40
C LYS A 57 -7.69 13.41 16.50
N GLU A 58 -7.93 12.10 16.60
CA GLU A 58 -9.00 11.56 17.46
C GLU A 58 -8.42 10.58 18.49
N VAL A 59 -7.75 9.52 18.04
CA VAL A 59 -7.37 8.39 18.89
C VAL A 59 -6.26 8.77 19.87
N ILE A 60 -5.13 9.29 19.39
CA ILE A 60 -3.99 9.65 20.25
C ILE A 60 -4.36 10.73 21.28
N PRO A 61 -5.07 11.82 20.92
CA PRO A 61 -5.53 12.79 21.91
C PRO A 61 -6.46 12.18 22.96
N SER A 62 -7.37 11.29 22.55
CA SER A 62 -8.29 10.61 23.47
C SER A 62 -7.55 9.69 24.45
N LEU A 63 -6.59 8.91 23.95
CA LEU A 63 -5.75 8.04 24.78
C LEU A 63 -4.81 8.83 25.70
N ALA A 64 -4.29 9.97 25.24
CA ALA A 64 -3.49 10.86 26.09
C ALA A 64 -4.32 11.43 27.24
N LYS A 65 -5.57 11.81 26.98
CA LYS A 65 -6.51 12.24 28.03
C LYS A 65 -6.85 11.09 28.97
N ALA A 66 -7.11 9.89 28.47
CA ALA A 66 -7.37 8.70 29.27
C ALA A 66 -6.19 8.39 30.20
N LEU A 67 -4.95 8.41 29.68
CA LEU A 67 -3.73 8.22 30.47
C LEU A 67 -3.58 9.25 31.60
N SER A 68 -3.92 10.52 31.33
CA SER A 68 -3.90 11.56 32.36
C SER A 68 -4.90 11.28 33.48
N LEU A 69 -6.11 10.83 33.13
CA LEU A 69 -7.17 10.51 34.09
C LEU A 69 -6.85 9.25 34.91
N THR A 70 -6.32 8.20 34.27
CA THR A 70 -5.95 6.97 34.97
C THR A 70 -4.78 7.20 35.92
N LYS A 71 -3.82 8.04 35.53
CA LYS A 71 -2.72 8.46 36.42
C LYS A 71 -3.24 9.20 37.66
N ASP A 72 -4.10 10.21 37.49
CA ASP A 72 -4.67 10.96 38.63
C ASP A 72 -5.50 10.05 39.55
N ALA A 73 -6.25 9.11 39.00
CA ALA A 73 -7.01 8.14 39.79
C ALA A 73 -6.12 7.13 40.52
N TYR A 74 -5.01 6.70 39.91
CA TYR A 74 -3.98 5.87 40.56
C TYR A 74 -3.31 6.62 41.71
N ASP A 75 -2.89 7.87 41.49
CA ASP A 75 -2.23 8.71 42.50
C ASP A 75 -3.14 8.94 43.74
N ARG A 76 -4.48 8.93 43.53
CA ARG A 76 -5.49 9.00 44.60
C ARG A 76 -5.88 7.64 45.19
N GLY A 77 -5.21 6.56 44.79
CA GLY A 77 -5.47 5.20 45.25
C GLY A 77 -6.80 4.59 44.77
N ARG A 78 -7.46 5.19 43.77
CA ARG A 78 -8.75 4.72 43.24
C ARG A 78 -8.60 3.66 42.14
N LEU A 79 -7.49 3.71 41.40
CA LEU A 79 -7.14 2.70 40.39
C LEU A 79 -5.85 1.99 40.77
N LYS A 80 -5.66 0.79 40.22
CA LYS A 80 -4.44 0.00 40.43
C LYS A 80 -3.35 0.44 39.45
N TYR A 81 -2.10 0.18 39.81
CA TYR A 81 -0.95 0.45 38.94
C TYR A 81 -1.08 -0.19 37.54
N GLN A 82 -1.65 -1.41 37.47
CA GLN A 82 -1.89 -2.11 36.21
C GLN A 82 -2.81 -1.32 35.25
N ASP A 83 -3.79 -0.57 35.77
CA ASP A 83 -4.73 0.20 34.95
C ASP A 83 -4.02 1.41 34.32
N TRP A 84 -3.10 2.03 35.08
CA TRP A 84 -2.25 3.10 34.57
C TRP A 84 -1.27 2.59 33.49
N ILE A 85 -0.62 1.45 33.71
CA ILE A 85 0.29 0.85 32.72
C ILE A 85 -0.45 0.41 31.46
N ALA A 86 -1.65 -0.15 31.58
CA ALA A 86 -2.48 -0.49 30.43
C ALA A 86 -2.77 0.75 29.56
N ALA A 87 -3.20 1.86 30.18
CA ALA A 87 -3.44 3.11 29.45
C ALA A 87 -2.18 3.68 28.78
N GLN A 88 -1.00 3.50 29.40
CA GLN A 88 0.26 3.91 28.79
C GLN A 88 0.61 3.05 27.57
N GLN A 89 0.42 1.73 27.66
CA GLN A 89 0.66 0.80 26.57
C GLN A 89 -0.29 1.05 25.39
N GLU A 90 -1.57 1.34 25.65
CA GLU A 90 -2.52 1.71 24.60
C GLU A 90 -2.08 2.98 23.85
N LEU A 91 -1.66 4.02 24.58
CA LEU A 91 -1.15 5.25 23.96
C LEU A 91 0.10 4.99 23.12
N LEU A 92 1.03 4.16 23.60
CA LEU A 92 2.24 3.81 22.86
C LEU A 92 1.89 3.01 21.60
N GLY A 93 0.97 2.04 21.70
CA GLY A 93 0.49 1.26 20.57
C GLY A 93 -0.15 2.14 19.49
N ALA A 94 -1.00 3.10 19.87
CA ALA A 94 -1.61 4.03 18.92
C ALA A 94 -0.57 4.95 18.24
N LYS A 95 0.48 5.37 18.96
CA LYS A 95 1.60 6.12 18.37
C LYS A 95 2.40 5.28 17.37
N GLN A 96 2.62 4.00 17.67
CA GLN A 96 3.28 3.09 16.72
C GLN A 96 2.42 2.93 15.46
N GLN A 97 1.11 2.68 15.61
CA GLN A 97 0.18 2.59 14.48
C GLN A 97 0.17 3.86 13.62
N LEU A 98 0.37 5.04 14.22
CA LEU A 98 0.47 6.30 13.46
C LEU A 98 1.71 6.31 12.57
N ILE A 99 2.85 5.85 13.09
CA ILE A 99 4.11 5.73 12.34
C ILE A 99 3.95 4.71 11.22
N ASP A 100 3.31 3.57 11.49
CA ASP A 100 3.07 2.52 10.51
C ASP A 100 2.16 3.02 9.38
N ALA A 101 1.07 3.74 9.71
CA ALA A 101 0.17 4.33 8.72
C ALA A 101 0.85 5.42 7.87
N ALA A 102 1.69 6.25 8.47
CA ALA A 102 2.49 7.23 7.73
C ALA A 102 3.48 6.55 6.78
N SER A 103 4.18 5.53 7.28
CA SER A 103 5.14 4.75 6.49
C SER A 103 4.47 4.05 5.31
N ALA A 104 3.32 3.42 5.55
CA ALA A 104 2.54 2.76 4.51
C ALA A 104 1.99 3.75 3.46
N THR A 105 1.66 4.98 3.87
CA THR A 105 1.29 6.06 2.93
C THR A 105 2.45 6.38 1.98
N LEU A 106 3.67 6.55 2.52
CA LEU A 106 4.86 6.88 1.74
C LEU A 106 5.30 5.71 0.83
N ILE A 107 5.21 4.47 1.32
CA ILE A 107 5.53 3.27 0.51
C ILE A 107 4.57 3.16 -0.68
N ASN A 108 3.27 3.33 -0.45
CA ASN A 108 2.29 3.29 -1.54
C ASN A 108 2.45 4.47 -2.51
N GLN A 109 2.87 5.63 -2.04
CA GLN A 109 3.25 6.75 -2.91
C GLN A 109 4.42 6.38 -3.82
N ALA A 110 5.52 5.88 -3.26
CA ALA A 110 6.68 5.45 -4.04
C ALA A 110 6.32 4.34 -5.05
N LEU A 111 5.40 3.43 -4.68
CA LEU A 111 4.90 2.40 -5.60
C LEU A 111 4.11 3.01 -6.77
N ILE A 112 3.25 3.99 -6.52
CA ILE A 112 2.53 4.71 -7.59
C ILE A 112 3.53 5.41 -8.52
N GLU A 113 4.51 6.10 -7.96
CA GLU A 113 5.55 6.79 -8.74
C GLU A 113 6.38 5.80 -9.57
N GLN A 114 6.72 4.64 -9.02
CA GLN A 114 7.40 3.57 -9.76
C GLN A 114 6.54 3.02 -10.92
N LEU A 115 5.23 2.82 -10.70
CA LEU A 115 4.33 2.25 -11.70
C LEU A 115 3.96 3.25 -12.79
N THR A 116 3.95 4.54 -12.48
CA THR A 116 3.62 5.64 -13.42
C THR A 116 4.84 6.27 -14.08
N ALA A 117 6.03 6.08 -13.50
CA ALA A 117 7.26 6.81 -13.82
C ALA A 117 7.13 8.34 -13.68
N GLU A 118 6.17 8.80 -12.87
CA GLU A 118 5.90 10.22 -12.62
C GLU A 118 5.90 10.50 -11.10
N PRO A 119 6.47 11.63 -10.65
CA PRO A 119 6.46 12.00 -9.23
C PRO A 119 5.08 12.51 -8.80
N LEU A 120 4.59 12.04 -7.65
CA LEU A 120 3.42 12.62 -6.99
C LEU A 120 3.88 13.84 -6.19
N THR A 121 3.95 14.98 -6.86
CA THR A 121 4.28 16.25 -6.21
C THR A 121 3.03 16.77 -5.48
N ASP A 122 3.11 16.97 -4.16
CA ASP A 122 2.04 17.53 -3.31
C ASP A 122 1.69 18.98 -3.66
#